data_AF-A0A9K3CR35-F1
#
_entry.id   AF-A0A9K3CR35-F1
#
_cell.length_a   1.000
_cell.length_b   1.000
_cell.length_c   1.000
_cell.angle_alpha   90.00
_cell.angle_beta   90.00
_cell.angle_gamma   90.00
#
_symmetry.space_group_name_H-M   'P 1'
#
loop_
_entity.id
_entity.type
_entity.pdbx_description
1 polymer ?
#
loop_
_entity_poly.entity_id
_entity_poly.type
_entity_poly.pdbx_seq_one_letter_code
_entity_poly.pdbx_strand_id
1 'polypeptide(L)'
;AAHDIEHTGVSSDLLTNVRHPLYHLFGSTSTFEKFHCMLGLFTLRYYSVFDTMPSNESNYCQALFETLVLATDPKSVFSSMDEMAALRVEQGATTSELQASLLTSIIRMADISNASRPFVVARTHSLNVMREFFKTGDIEFLSTRSL
;
A
#
# COMPACT_ATOMS: atom_id res chain seq x y z
N ALA A 1 4.08 -7.95 4.77
CA ALA A 1 5.56 -7.85 4.88
C ALA A 1 6.12 -6.82 3.89
N ALA A 2 5.82 -6.92 2.60
CA ALA A 2 6.43 -6.06 1.58
C ALA A 2 5.64 -4.78 1.22
N HIS A 3 4.52 -4.47 1.87
CA HIS A 3 3.64 -3.37 1.44
C HIS A 3 4.28 -1.97 1.49
N ASP A 4 5.30 -1.77 2.33
CA ASP A 4 6.03 -0.51 2.53
C ASP A 4 7.54 -0.68 2.28
N ILE A 5 7.94 -1.65 1.46
CA ILE A 5 9.36 -1.93 1.22
C ILE A 5 10.08 -0.69 0.63
N GLU A 6 11.21 -0.28 1.23
CA GLU A 6 11.93 0.96 0.85
C GLU A 6 11.09 2.25 0.98
N HIS A 7 10.07 2.29 1.85
CA HIS A 7 9.36 3.53 2.14
C HIS A 7 10.28 4.54 2.86
N THR A 8 10.40 5.75 2.31
CA THR A 8 11.36 6.77 2.78
C THR A 8 10.80 7.73 3.84
N GLY A 9 9.56 7.50 4.29
CA GLY A 9 8.89 8.32 5.31
C GLY A 9 8.42 9.68 4.79
N VAL A 10 8.02 9.76 3.52
CA VAL A 10 7.41 10.95 2.90
C VAL A 10 6.16 10.55 2.13
N SER A 11 5.25 11.49 1.86
CA SER A 11 4.01 11.20 1.15
C SER A 11 4.18 11.08 -0.37
N SER A 12 3.29 10.33 -1.03
CA SER A 12 3.19 10.28 -2.51
C SER A 12 2.96 11.68 -3.12
N ASP A 13 2.27 12.56 -2.41
CA ASP A 13 2.00 13.94 -2.86
C ASP A 13 3.28 14.78 -2.90
N LEU A 14 4.18 14.61 -1.93
CA LEU A 14 5.50 15.27 -1.97
C LEU A 14 6.26 14.86 -3.23
N LEU A 15 6.28 13.55 -3.57
CA LEU A 15 6.98 13.07 -4.78
C LEU A 15 6.46 13.72 -6.06
N THR A 16 5.15 13.95 -6.12
CA THR A 16 4.50 14.66 -7.24
C THR A 16 4.95 16.12 -7.27
N ASN A 17 4.92 16.81 -6.12
CA ASN A 17 5.28 18.22 -6.00
C ASN A 17 6.73 18.50 -6.38
N VAL A 18 7.67 17.63 -5.97
CA VAL A 18 9.11 17.79 -6.27
C VAL A 18 9.53 17.12 -7.58
N ARG A 19 8.58 16.58 -8.36
CA ARG A 19 8.83 15.87 -9.63
C ARG A 19 9.88 14.75 -9.48
N HIS A 20 9.76 13.97 -8.41
CA HIS A 20 10.70 12.88 -8.12
C HIS A 20 10.75 11.85 -9.28
N PRO A 21 11.87 11.15 -9.54
CA PRO A 21 11.92 10.12 -10.58
C PRO A 21 10.86 9.02 -10.45
N LEU A 22 10.49 8.64 -9.21
CA LEU A 22 9.42 7.67 -8.98
C LEU A 22 8.06 8.14 -9.52
N TYR A 23 7.76 9.44 -9.43
CA TYR A 23 6.55 10.02 -10.01
C TYR A 23 6.55 9.86 -11.54
N HIS A 24 7.70 10.05 -12.20
CA HIS A 24 7.81 9.87 -13.64
C HIS A 24 7.62 8.41 -14.08
N LEU A 25 8.03 7.46 -13.23
CA LEU A 25 7.92 6.03 -13.52
C LEU A 25 6.50 5.47 -13.26
N PHE A 26 5.87 5.87 -12.16
CA PHE A 26 4.62 5.25 -11.70
C PHE A 26 3.38 6.15 -11.80
N GLY A 27 3.57 7.43 -12.13
CA GLY A 27 2.51 8.44 -12.22
C GLY A 27 2.11 9.03 -10.87
N SER A 28 1.02 9.80 -10.86
CA SER A 28 0.48 10.52 -9.69
C SER A 28 -0.36 9.67 -8.73
N THR A 29 -0.79 8.48 -9.17
CA THR A 29 -1.71 7.62 -8.42
C THR A 29 -0.97 6.40 -7.91
N SER A 30 -1.07 6.14 -6.60
CA SER A 30 -0.46 4.99 -5.91
C SER A 30 1.03 4.83 -6.21
N THR A 31 1.77 5.93 -6.27
CA THR A 31 3.18 5.98 -6.72
C THR A 31 4.04 5.08 -5.84
N PHE A 32 3.89 5.17 -4.52
CA PHE A 32 4.64 4.36 -3.57
C PHE A 32 4.19 2.91 -3.60
N GLU A 33 2.89 2.62 -3.62
CA GLU A 33 2.39 1.25 -3.63
C GLU A 33 2.81 0.49 -4.89
N LYS A 34 2.85 1.15 -6.05
CA LYS A 34 3.41 0.57 -7.28
C LYS A 34 4.90 0.29 -7.16
N PHE A 35 5.65 1.20 -6.53
CA PHE A 35 7.07 1.00 -6.28
C PHE A 35 7.32 -0.17 -5.31
N HIS A 36 6.57 -0.24 -4.20
CA HIS A 36 6.61 -1.33 -3.22
C HIS A 36 6.26 -2.67 -3.87
N CYS A 37 5.23 -2.69 -4.72
CA CYS A 37 4.82 -3.87 -5.47
C CYS A 37 5.94 -4.35 -6.41
N MET A 38 6.52 -3.45 -7.21
CA MET A 38 7.61 -3.76 -8.12
C MET A 38 8.81 -4.36 -7.39
N LEU A 39 9.24 -3.73 -6.29
CA LEU A 39 10.39 -4.20 -5.52
C LEU A 39 10.10 -5.53 -4.80
N GLY A 40 8.88 -5.69 -4.29
CA GLY A 40 8.42 -6.94 -3.68
C GLY A 40 8.44 -8.11 -4.67
N LEU A 41 7.84 -7.93 -5.86
CA LEU A 41 7.82 -8.94 -6.92
C LEU A 41 9.24 -9.25 -7.43
N PHE A 42 10.07 -8.22 -7.60
CA PHE A 42 11.48 -8.39 -7.97
C PHE A 42 12.21 -9.26 -6.93
N THR A 43 12.02 -8.96 -5.64
CA THR A 43 12.63 -9.71 -4.54
C THR A 43 12.17 -11.17 -4.52
N LEU A 44 10.86 -11.41 -4.65
CA LEU A 44 10.29 -12.76 -4.71
C LEU A 44 10.88 -13.58 -5.86
N ARG A 45 11.07 -12.94 -7.02
CA ARG A 45 11.68 -13.57 -8.20
C ARG A 45 13.18 -13.81 -8.01
N TYR A 46 13.91 -12.84 -7.44
CA TYR A 46 15.35 -12.93 -7.21
C TYR A 46 15.71 -14.11 -6.29
N TYR A 47 14.87 -14.35 -5.28
CA TYR A 47 15.05 -15.47 -4.34
C TYR A 47 14.28 -16.75 -4.74
N SER A 48 13.74 -16.82 -5.96
CA SER A 48 13.09 -18.04 -6.47
C SER A 48 11.96 -18.57 -5.57
N VAL A 49 11.23 -17.68 -4.88
CA VAL A 49 10.25 -18.06 -3.85
C VAL A 49 9.13 -18.95 -4.41
N PHE A 50 8.79 -18.78 -5.69
CA PHE A 50 7.71 -19.51 -6.35
C PHE A 50 8.21 -20.61 -7.30
N ASP A 51 9.51 -20.90 -7.37
CA ASP A 51 10.07 -21.79 -8.40
C ASP A 51 9.60 -23.25 -8.27
N THR A 52 9.23 -23.67 -7.05
CA THR A 52 8.67 -25.01 -6.82
C THR A 52 7.17 -25.10 -7.07
N MET A 53 6.50 -23.98 -7.34
CA MET A 53 5.05 -23.94 -7.57
C MET A 53 4.72 -24.14 -9.05
N PRO A 54 3.58 -24.80 -9.37
CA PRO A 54 3.02 -24.78 -10.71
C PRO A 54 2.81 -23.34 -11.23
N SER A 55 2.97 -23.12 -12.54
CA SER A 55 2.87 -21.78 -13.12
C SER A 55 1.54 -21.07 -12.86
N ASN A 56 0.43 -21.82 -12.83
CA ASN A 56 -0.89 -21.26 -12.52
C ASN A 56 -0.97 -20.73 -11.07
N GLU A 57 -0.38 -21.43 -10.10
CA GLU A 57 -0.36 -21.01 -8.70
C GLU A 57 0.57 -19.83 -8.49
N SER A 58 1.78 -19.87 -9.06
CA SER A 58 2.74 -18.77 -9.00
C SER A 58 2.17 -17.48 -9.61
N ASN A 59 1.50 -17.57 -10.77
CA ASN A 59 0.84 -16.43 -11.40
C ASN A 59 -0.30 -15.87 -10.53
N TYR A 60 -1.11 -16.76 -9.94
CA TYR A 60 -2.16 -16.35 -9.01
C TYR A 60 -1.59 -15.63 -7.78
N CYS A 61 -0.53 -16.17 -7.16
CA CYS A 61 0.11 -15.55 -6.01
C CYS A 61 0.71 -14.18 -6.34
N GLN A 62 1.32 -14.02 -7.51
CA GLN A 62 1.87 -12.72 -7.95
C GLN A 62 0.75 -11.70 -8.20
N ALA A 63 -0.33 -12.09 -8.88
CA ALA A 63 -1.47 -11.20 -9.12
C ALA A 63 -2.18 -10.80 -7.81
N LEU A 64 -2.31 -11.75 -6.87
CA LEU A 64 -2.86 -11.48 -5.55
C LEU A 64 -1.95 -10.56 -4.74
N PHE A 65 -0.63 -10.77 -4.79
CA PHE A 65 0.34 -9.89 -4.14
C PHE A 65 0.22 -8.45 -4.64
N GLU A 66 0.18 -8.26 -5.96
CA GLU A 66 0.01 -6.95 -6.58
C GLU A 66 -1.30 -6.28 -6.13
N THR A 67 -2.40 -7.02 -6.17
CA THR A 67 -3.72 -6.53 -5.72
C THR A 67 -3.68 -6.06 -4.27
N LEU A 68 -3.06 -6.85 -3.38
CA LEU A 68 -3.02 -6.55 -1.96
C LEU A 68 -2.10 -5.36 -1.62
N VAL A 69 -0.95 -5.23 -2.28
CA VAL A 69 -0.04 -4.09 -2.06
C VAL A 69 -0.65 -2.81 -2.62
N LEU A 70 -1.26 -2.83 -3.81
CA LEU A 70 -1.91 -1.64 -4.36
C LEU A 70 -3.10 -1.18 -3.52
N ALA A 71 -3.78 -2.13 -2.86
CA ALA A 71 -4.89 -1.80 -1.99
C ALA A 71 -4.48 -1.01 -0.73
N THR A 72 -3.22 -1.00 -0.32
CA THR A 72 -2.80 -0.23 0.87
C THR A 72 -2.68 1.26 0.61
N ASP A 73 -2.89 1.74 -0.62
CA ASP A 73 -2.98 3.17 -0.90
C ASP A 73 -4.12 3.79 -0.08
N PRO A 74 -3.84 4.71 0.86
CA PRO A 74 -4.85 5.30 1.74
C PRO A 74 -5.93 6.06 0.97
N LYS A 75 -5.65 6.53 -0.27
CA LYS A 75 -6.63 7.23 -1.11
C LYS A 75 -7.71 6.29 -1.68
N SER A 76 -7.45 4.97 -1.70
CA SER A 76 -8.36 3.95 -2.24
C SER A 76 -9.30 3.31 -1.20
N VAL A 77 -9.15 3.67 0.07
CA VAL A 77 -9.85 2.99 1.19
C VAL A 77 -11.36 3.15 1.10
N PHE A 78 -11.86 4.37 0.88
CA PHE A 78 -13.30 4.64 0.87
C PHE A 78 -14.01 3.92 -0.28
N SER A 79 -13.46 3.99 -1.50
CA SER A 79 -14.04 3.31 -2.67
C SER A 79 -14.16 1.80 -2.45
N SER A 80 -13.17 1.18 -1.82
CA SER A 80 -13.22 -0.26 -1.56
C SER A 80 -14.13 -0.68 -0.41
N MET A 81 -14.42 0.21 0.56
CA MET A 81 -15.42 -0.08 1.58
C MET A 81 -16.83 -0.15 0.97
N ASP A 82 -17.12 0.75 0.03
CA ASP A 82 -18.37 0.74 -0.74
C ASP A 82 -18.48 -0.51 -1.62
N GLU A 83 -17.40 -0.92 -2.30
CA GLU A 83 -17.34 -2.16 -3.07
C GLU A 83 -17.59 -3.40 -2.20
N MET A 84 -16.97 -3.49 -1.01
CA MET A 84 -17.22 -4.61 -0.10
C MET A 84 -18.67 -4.64 0.39
N ALA A 85 -19.27 -3.47 0.66
CA ALA A 85 -20.67 -3.38 1.06
C ALA A 85 -21.60 -3.84 -0.07
N ALA A 86 -21.33 -3.44 -1.32
CA ALA A 86 -22.09 -3.86 -2.49
C ALA A 86 -22.00 -5.39 -2.72
N LEU A 87 -20.80 -5.97 -2.64
CA LEU A 87 -20.58 -7.41 -2.80
C LEU A 87 -21.31 -8.27 -1.75
N ARG A 88 -21.58 -7.72 -0.56
CA ARG A 88 -22.37 -8.41 0.48
C ARG A 88 -23.87 -8.44 0.18
N VAL A 89 -24.36 -7.48 -0.60
CA VAL A 89 -25.78 -7.35 -0.95
C VAL A 89 -26.09 -8.13 -2.22
N GLU A 90 -25.14 -8.24 -3.14
CA GLU A 90 -25.34 -8.86 -4.44
C GLU A 90 -25.32 -10.40 -4.35
N GLN A 91 -26.46 -11.05 -4.63
CA GLN A 91 -26.55 -12.50 -4.77
C GLN A 91 -25.98 -12.91 -6.14
N GLY A 92 -24.66 -12.92 -6.27
CA GLY A 92 -23.99 -13.27 -7.52
C GLY A 92 -22.46 -13.25 -7.48
N ALA A 93 -21.86 -12.66 -6.44
CA ALA A 93 -20.41 -12.62 -6.28
C ALA A 93 -19.83 -14.05 -6.21
N THR A 94 -18.78 -14.27 -6.98
CA THR A 94 -18.04 -15.53 -6.95
C THR A 94 -17.28 -15.65 -5.62
N THR A 95 -16.99 -16.90 -5.21
CA THR A 95 -16.17 -17.15 -4.02
C THR A 95 -14.80 -16.47 -4.11
N SER A 96 -14.21 -16.37 -5.30
CA SER A 96 -12.91 -15.74 -5.53
C SER A 96 -12.97 -14.22 -5.31
N GLU A 97 -14.02 -13.55 -5.76
CA GLU A 97 -14.21 -12.10 -5.57
C GLU A 97 -14.40 -11.75 -4.09
N LEU A 98 -15.22 -12.55 -3.38
CA LEU A 98 -15.40 -12.41 -1.94
C LEU A 98 -14.09 -12.63 -1.17
N GLN A 99 -13.29 -13.63 -1.56
CA GLN A 99 -11.98 -13.88 -0.97
C GLN A 99 -11.00 -12.72 -1.20
N ALA A 100 -10.90 -12.22 -2.44
CA ALA A 100 -10.02 -11.09 -2.76
C ALA A 100 -10.41 -9.82 -2.00
N SER A 101 -11.72 -9.51 -1.93
CA SER A 101 -12.26 -8.38 -1.18
C SER A 101 -11.99 -8.51 0.34
N LEU A 102 -12.15 -9.72 0.89
CA LEU A 102 -11.85 -9.99 2.29
C LEU A 102 -10.36 -9.83 2.60
N LEU A 103 -9.47 -10.40 1.80
CA LEU A 103 -8.02 -10.29 1.99
C LEU A 103 -7.54 -8.84 1.88
N THR A 104 -8.11 -8.10 0.92
CA THR A 104 -7.88 -6.67 0.73
C THR A 104 -8.32 -5.86 1.95
N SER A 105 -9.46 -6.19 2.55
CA SER A 105 -9.91 -5.56 3.79
C SER A 105 -9.00 -5.89 4.97
N ILE A 106 -8.54 -7.15 5.06
CA ILE A 106 -7.63 -7.60 6.13
C ILE A 106 -6.29 -6.86 6.07
N ILE A 107 -5.66 -6.74 4.89
CA ILE A 107 -4.35 -6.08 4.79
C ILE A 107 -4.44 -4.60 5.14
N ARG A 108 -5.50 -3.90 4.72
CA ARG A 108 -5.75 -2.50 5.10
C ARG A 108 -5.94 -2.34 6.60
N MET A 109 -6.76 -3.19 7.21
CA MET A 109 -6.94 -3.16 8.67
C MET A 109 -5.62 -3.42 9.39
N ALA A 110 -4.79 -4.32 8.88
CA ALA A 110 -3.49 -4.62 9.47
C ALA A 110 -2.55 -3.41 9.41
N ASP A 111 -2.51 -2.72 8.27
CA ASP A 111 -1.72 -1.51 8.03
C ASP A 111 -2.05 -0.38 9.04
N ILE A 112 -3.34 -0.03 9.18
CA ILE A 112 -3.77 1.03 10.11
C ILE A 112 -4.05 0.54 11.55
N SER A 113 -3.69 -0.69 11.90
CA SER A 113 -4.05 -1.32 13.19
C SER A 113 -3.41 -0.69 14.43
N ASN A 114 -2.48 0.24 14.26
CA ASN A 114 -1.70 0.84 15.35
C ASN A 114 -2.58 1.48 16.45
N ALA A 115 -3.70 2.11 16.07
CA ALA A 115 -4.64 2.73 17.01
C ALA A 115 -5.38 1.71 17.89
N SER A 116 -5.48 0.45 17.45
CA SER A 116 -6.15 -0.63 18.17
C SER A 116 -5.22 -1.38 19.14
N ARG A 117 -3.94 -1.00 19.22
CA ARG A 117 -2.95 -1.58 20.14
C ARG A 117 -3.10 -1.01 21.56
N PRO A 118 -2.54 -1.65 22.60
CA PRO A 118 -2.50 -1.08 23.95
C PRO A 118 -1.90 0.33 23.94
N PHE A 119 -2.42 1.21 24.80
CA PHE A 119 -2.16 2.65 24.74
C PHE A 119 -0.67 3.03 24.61
N VAL A 120 0.23 2.38 25.35
CA VAL A 120 1.67 2.66 25.30
C VAL A 120 2.25 2.42 23.90
N VAL A 121 1.80 1.35 23.23
CA VAL A 121 2.22 1.00 21.87
C VAL A 121 1.60 1.98 20.88
N ALA A 122 0.27 2.17 20.95
CA ALA A 122 -0.45 3.09 20.07
C ALA A 122 0.15 4.51 20.12
N ARG A 123 0.41 5.03 21.32
CA ARG A 123 1.05 6.34 21.54
C ARG A 123 2.43 6.44 20.86
N THR A 124 3.23 5.38 20.93
CA THR A 124 4.56 5.36 20.31
C THR A 124 4.46 5.43 18.79
N HIS A 125 3.56 4.64 18.19
CA HIS A 125 3.30 4.71 16.75
C HIS A 125 2.78 6.09 16.33
N SER A 126 1.81 6.67 17.06
CA SER A 126 1.30 8.01 16.76
C SER A 126 2.40 9.08 16.79
N LEU A 127 3.32 9.03 17.76
CA LEU A 127 4.44 9.97 17.84
C LEU A 127 5.42 9.81 16.66
N ASN A 128 5.66 8.58 16.20
CA ASN A 128 6.53 8.33 15.06
C ASN A 128 5.89 8.83 13.75
N VAL A 129 4.62 8.52 13.52
CA VAL A 129 3.87 9.00 12.35
C VAL A 129 3.82 10.53 12.33
N MET A 130 3.55 11.18 13.47
CA MET A 130 3.58 12.65 13.54
C MET A 130 4.96 13.22 13.19
N ARG A 131 6.05 12.57 13.61
CA ARG A 131 7.41 13.01 13.26
C ARG A 131 7.66 12.95 11.76
N GLU A 132 7.20 11.90 11.09
CA GLU A 132 7.30 11.75 9.63
C GLU A 132 6.47 12.81 8.89
N PHE A 133 5.26 13.09 9.37
CA PHE A 133 4.41 14.13 8.80
C PHE A 133 5.03 15.52 8.94
N PHE A 134 5.57 15.86 10.11
CA PHE A 134 6.26 17.15 10.30
C PHE A 134 7.48 17.28 9.40
N LYS A 135 8.30 16.22 9.30
CA LYS A 135 9.45 16.21 8.38
C LYS A 135 9.02 16.45 6.92
N THR A 136 7.93 15.83 6.49
CA THR A 136 7.37 16.04 5.15
C THR A 136 6.96 17.50 4.96
N GLY A 137 6.23 18.08 5.91
CA GLY A 137 5.82 19.49 5.87
C GLY A 137 7.00 20.47 5.82
N ASP A 138 8.08 20.18 6.55
CA ASP A 138 9.31 20.99 6.50
C ASP A 138 9.95 20.96 5.10
N ILE A 139 9.99 19.79 4.46
CA ILE A 139 10.52 19.63 3.09
C ILE A 139 9.66 20.41 2.08
N GLU A 140 8.32 20.33 2.20
CA GLU A 140 7.40 21.06 1.33
C GLU A 140 7.55 22.58 1.48
N PHE A 141 7.66 23.06 2.73
CA PHE A 141 7.87 24.48 3.03
C PHE A 141 9.18 25.03 2.47
N LEU A 142 10.27 24.25 2.53
CA LEU A 142 11.56 24.67 1.97
C LEU A 142 11.54 24.63 0.44
N SER A 143 10.94 23.61 -0.16
CA SER A 143 10.90 23.41 -1.61
C SER A 143 10.11 24.51 -2.34
N THR A 144 9.07 25.06 -1.69
CA THR A 144 8.25 26.16 -2.23
C THR A 144 8.93 27.52 -2.17
N ARG A 145 9.98 27.71 -1.37
CA ARG A 145 10.74 28.97 -1.26
C ARG A 145 11.95 29.05 -2.20
N SER A 146 12.36 27.93 -2.78
CA SER A 146 13.47 27.80 -3.72
C SER A 146 13.05 27.93 -5.20
N LEU A 147 11.78 28.20 -5.46
CA LEU A 147 11.20 28.55 -6.77
C LEU A 147 10.92 30.05 -6.83
#